data_AF-A0A0F9PQ25-F1
#
_entry.id   AF-A0A0F9PQ25-F1
#
_cell.length_a   1.000
_cell.length_b   1.000
_cell.length_c   1.000
_cell.angle_alpha   90.00
_cell.angle_beta   90.00
_cell.angle_gamma   90.00
#
_symmetry.space_group_name_H-M   'P 1'
#
loop_
_entity.id
_entity.type
_entity.pdbx_description
1 polymer ?
#
loop_
_entity_poly.entity_id
_entity_poly.type
_entity_poly.pdbx_seq_one_letter_code
_entity_poly.pdbx_strand_id
1 'polypeptide(L)' 'MVGQHGMKSKQRTQPTDLFCWSCLEQVVSLVISRLQDSDYPSKLFLCESCKRKWMRSQVLTFDEMTKEKFYRAKHKGAIR' A
#
# COMPACT_ATOMS: atom_id res chain seq x y z
N MET A 1 21.08 1.95 -38.07
CA MET A 1 19.63 1.86 -37.79
C MET A 1 19.42 2.30 -36.35
N VAL A 2 18.69 3.40 -36.18
CA VAL A 2 18.48 4.11 -34.91
C VAL A 2 17.64 3.22 -33.99
N GLY A 3 18.24 2.75 -32.89
CA GLY A 3 17.45 2.19 -31.78
C GLY A 3 16.63 3.29 -31.13
N GLN A 4 15.48 2.97 -30.53
CA GLN A 4 14.93 3.71 -29.38
C GLN A 4 13.69 3.02 -28.78
N HIS A 5 13.84 2.70 -27.49
CA HIS A 5 12.87 2.76 -26.40
C HIS A 5 11.55 2.00 -26.51
N GLY A 6 11.58 0.77 -25.99
CA GLY A 6 10.42 0.19 -25.32
C GLY A 6 9.98 1.11 -24.18
N MET A 7 8.82 1.75 -24.34
CA MET A 7 8.14 2.51 -23.29
C MET A 7 7.67 1.53 -22.19
N LYS A 8 8.56 1.15 -21.28
CA LYS A 8 8.14 0.60 -19.98
C LYS A 8 7.41 1.71 -19.26
N SER A 9 6.08 1.65 -19.24
CA SER A 9 5.24 2.50 -18.39
C SER A 9 5.73 2.33 -16.95
N LYS A 10 6.56 3.27 -16.48
CA LYS A 10 7.08 3.26 -15.12
C LYS A 10 5.87 3.44 -14.20
N GLN A 11 5.42 2.36 -13.57
CA GLN A 11 4.50 2.45 -12.44
C GLN A 11 5.18 3.34 -11.41
N ARG A 12 4.71 4.58 -11.28
CA ARG A 12 5.27 5.54 -10.33
C ARG A 12 4.68 5.21 -8.97
N THR A 13 5.42 4.46 -8.18
CA THR A 13 5.09 4.25 -6.77
C THR A 13 5.30 5.57 -6.02
N GLN A 14 4.23 6.11 -5.43
CA GLN A 14 4.36 7.24 -4.53
C GLN A 14 4.41 6.71 -3.08
N PRO A 15 5.35 7.22 -2.25
CA PRO A 15 5.32 6.94 -0.81
C PRO A 15 4.02 7.50 -0.22
N THR A 16 3.45 6.78 0.74
CA THR A 16 2.22 7.22 1.43
C THR A 16 2.31 7.03 2.92
N ASP A 17 1.61 7.85 3.69
CA ASP A 17 1.50 7.74 5.16
C ASP A 17 0.50 6.68 5.62
N LEU A 18 0.30 5.65 4.78
CA LEU A 18 -0.60 4.54 5.05
C LEU A 18 0.22 3.28 5.32
N PHE A 19 -0.37 2.40 6.11
CA PHE A 19 0.25 1.21 6.63
C PHE A 19 -0.59 -0.02 6.29
N CYS A 20 0.07 -1.16 6.12
CA CYS A 20 -0.60 -2.42 5.90
C CYS A 20 -1.26 -2.88 7.20
N TRP A 21 -2.54 -3.27 7.16
CA TRP A 21 -3.21 -3.86 8.33
C TRP A 21 -2.42 -5.04 8.90
N SER A 22 -1.96 -5.93 8.04
CA SER A 22 -1.42 -7.23 8.47
C SER A 22 -0.06 -7.11 9.15
N CYS A 23 0.89 -6.43 8.50
CA CYS A 23 2.28 -6.32 8.97
C CYS A 23 2.62 -4.96 9.58
N LEU A 24 1.74 -3.95 9.48
CA LEU A 24 1.94 -2.61 10.05
C LEU A 24 3.12 -1.83 9.43
N GLU A 25 3.60 -2.29 8.28
CA GLU A 25 4.62 -1.64 7.45
C GLU A 25 3.99 -0.65 6.48
N GLN A 26 4.78 0.34 6.06
CA GLN A 26 4.33 1.36 5.11
C GLN A 26 3.91 0.73 3.77
N VAL A 27 2.84 1.26 3.18
CA VAL A 27 2.42 0.89 1.82
C VAL A 27 2.78 1.99 0.82
N VAL A 28 2.99 1.58 -0.42
CA VAL A 28 3.22 2.50 -1.54
C VAL A 28 1.96 2.57 -2.41
N SER A 29 1.62 3.75 -2.92
CA SER A 29 0.47 3.87 -3.82
C SER A 29 0.86 3.45 -5.23
N LEU A 30 0.07 2.53 -5.80
CA LEU A 30 0.12 2.16 -7.21
C LEU A 30 -0.82 3.09 -7.99
N VAL A 31 -0.26 4.15 -8.55
CA VAL A 31 -0.98 4.97 -9.53
C VAL A 31 -0.95 4.23 -10.87
N ILE A 32 -2.04 3.54 -11.18
CA ILE A 32 -2.21 2.88 -12.48
C ILE A 32 -2.67 3.95 -13.48
N SER A 33 -1.74 4.55 -14.22
CA SER A 33 -2.04 5.55 -15.27
C SER A 33 -2.75 4.98 -16.51
N ARG A 34 -3.39 3.80 -16.43
CA ARG A 34 -4.01 3.09 -17.57
C ARG A 34 -5.47 2.69 -17.31
N LEU A 35 -6.26 3.58 -16.73
CA LEU A 35 -7.71 3.50 -16.85
C LEU A 35 -8.19 4.84 -17.40
N GLN A 36 -8.10 4.97 -18.71
CA GLN A 36 -8.68 6.08 -19.48
C GLN A 36 -10.22 5.98 -19.62
N ASP A 37 -10.85 5.03 -18.93
CA ASP A 37 -12.25 4.66 -19.20
C ASP A 37 -13.10 4.46 -17.92
N SER A 38 -12.58 4.83 -16.74
CA SER A 38 -13.36 4.71 -15.50
C SER A 38 -13.28 6.00 -14.71
N ASP A 39 -14.45 6.61 -14.48
CA ASP A 39 -14.69 7.88 -13.79
C ASP A 39 -14.11 7.92 -12.36
N TYR A 40 -13.74 6.74 -11.81
CA TYR A 40 -13.12 6.61 -10.50
C TYR A 40 -11.71 5.99 -10.59
N PRO A 41 -10.63 6.77 -10.37
CA PRO A 41 -9.30 6.21 -10.25
C PRO A 41 -9.23 5.33 -9.00
N SER A 42 -9.30 4.01 -9.19
CA SER A 42 -9.11 3.03 -8.13
C SER A 42 -7.66 3.08 -7.65
N LYS A 43 -7.40 3.93 -6.64
CA LYS A 43 -6.09 4.05 -6.00
C LYS A 43 -5.81 2.80 -5.17
N LEU A 44 -4.94 1.94 -5.70
CA LEU A 44 -4.45 0.76 -5.01
C LEU A 44 -3.18 1.08 -4.22
N PHE A 45 -2.97 0.35 -3.13
CA PHE A 45 -1.79 0.42 -2.30
C PHE A 45 -1.10 -0.93 -2.29
N LEU A 46 0.22 -0.97 -2.41
CA LEU A 46 1.02 -2.17 -2.35
C LEU A 46 1.82 -2.17 -1.05
N CYS A 47 1.72 -3.26 -0.31
CA CYS A 47 2.66 -3.54 0.78
C CYS A 47 3.84 -4.32 0.21
N GLU A 48 5.05 -3.78 0.30
CA GLU A 48 6.25 -4.44 -0.21
C GLU A 48 6.64 -5.65 0.65
N SER A 49 6.39 -5.59 1.97
CA SER A 49 6.66 -6.68 2.91
C SER A 49 5.72 -7.87 2.70
N CYS A 50 4.42 -7.62 2.55
CA CYS A 50 3.45 -8.69 2.31
C CYS A 50 3.31 -9.07 0.82
N LYS A 51 3.87 -8.27 -0.10
CA LYS A 51 3.65 -8.36 -1.55
C LYS A 51 2.15 -8.40 -1.93
N ARG A 52 1.29 -7.78 -1.12
CA ARG A 52 -0.18 -7.74 -1.29
C ARG A 52 -0.65 -6.35 -1.67
N LYS A 53 -1.68 -6.31 -2.52
CA LYS A 53 -2.39 -5.09 -2.90
C LYS A 53 -3.58 -4.89 -1.98
N TRP A 54 -3.82 -3.64 -1.59
CA TRP A 54 -4.83 -3.22 -0.65
C TRP A 54 -5.59 -2.03 -1.22
N MET A 55 -6.88 -1.95 -0.90
CA MET A 55 -7.68 -0.75 -1.15
C MET A 55 -7.54 0.24 0.00
N ARG A 56 -8.00 1.50 -0.19
CA ARG A 56 -7.93 2.52 0.86
C ARG A 56 -8.62 2.11 2.17
N SER A 57 -9.69 1.31 2.08
CA SER A 57 -10.44 0.74 3.21
C SER A 57 -9.72 -0.39 3.94
N GLN A 58 -8.61 -0.91 3.39
CA GLN A 58 -7.86 -2.04 3.94
C GLN A 58 -6.44 -1.65 4.36
N VAL A 59 -6.14 -0.35 4.37
CA VAL A 59 -4.87 0.22 4.83
C VAL A 59 -5.15 1.15 6.00
N LEU A 60 -4.26 1.10 6.98
CA LEU A 60 -4.36 1.84 8.21
C LEU A 60 -3.67 3.19 8.07
N THR A 61 -4.24 4.22 8.67
CA THR A 61 -3.53 5.46 8.96
C THR A 61 -2.52 5.24 10.09
N PHE A 62 -1.64 6.21 10.34
CA PHE A 62 -0.69 6.14 11.46
C PHE A 62 -1.37 5.91 12.82
N ASP A 63 -2.49 6.59 13.09
CA ASP A 63 -3.23 6.44 14.35
C ASP A 63 -3.83 5.03 14.49
N GLU A 64 -4.46 4.51 13.43
CA GLU A 64 -5.01 3.17 13.40
C GLU A 64 -3.91 2.09 13.51
N MET A 65 -2.79 2.27 12.82
CA MET A 65 -1.62 1.37 12.91
C MET A 65 -1.06 1.35 14.32
N THR A 66 -0.97 2.52 14.96
CA THR A 66 -0.48 2.67 16.33
C THR A 66 -1.42 1.97 17.31
N LYS A 67 -2.73 2.21 17.21
CA LYS A 67 -3.75 1.50 18.00
C LYS A 67 -3.66 -0.01 17.85
N GLU A 68 -3.51 -0.50 16.62
CA GLU A 68 -3.36 -1.92 16.33
C GLU A 68 -2.04 -2.49 16.88
N LYS A 69 -0.93 -1.74 16.83
CA LYS A 69 0.34 -2.12 17.51
C LYS A 69 0.15 -2.23 19.02
N PHE A 70 -0.50 -1.26 19.65
CA PHE A 70 -0.78 -1.27 21.08
C PHE A 70 -1.72 -2.43 21.47
N TYR A 71 -2.77 -2.67 20.70
CA TYR A 71 -3.68 -3.80 20.92
C TYR A 71 -2.93 -5.13 20.85
N ARG A 72 -2.14 -5.35 19.79
CA ARG A 72 -1.28 -6.53 19.65
C ARG A 72 -0.27 -6.69 20.79
N ALA A 73 0.34 -5.60 21.25
CA ALA A 73 1.26 -5.63 22.39
C ALA A 73 0.54 -5.99 23.70
N LYS A 74 -0.64 -5.42 23.95
CA LYS A 74 -1.46 -5.69 25.14
C LYS A 74 -1.89 -7.16 25.20
N HIS A 75 -2.24 -7.76 24.06
CA HIS A 75 -2.65 -9.16 23.99
C HIS A 75 -1.49 -10.16 23.88
N LYS A 76 -0.27 -9.73 23.55
CA LYS A 76 0.95 -10.58 23.65
C LYS A 76 1.37 -10.87 25.09
N GLY A 77 0.92 -10.08 26.06
CA GLY A 77 1.18 -10.28 27.50
C GLY A 77 0.18 -11.18 28.22
N ALA A 78 -0.91 -11.61 27.57
CA ALA A 78 -1.96 -12.42 28.21
C ALA A 78 -1.68 -13.95 28.15
N ILE A 79 -0.51 -14.35 27.63
CA ILE A 79 0.00 -15.71 27.70
C ILE A 79 1.25 -15.70 28.59
N ARG A 80 1.05 -15.56 29.89
CA ARG A 80 1.92 -16.15 30.92
C ARG A 80 1.25 -16.11 32.28
#